data_AF-A0A255D6R6-F1
#
_entry.id   AF-A0A255D6R6-F1
#
_cell.length_a   1.000
_cell.length_b   1.000
_cell.length_c   1.000
_cell.angle_alpha   90.00
_cell.angle_beta   90.00
_cell.angle_gamma   90.00
#
_symmetry.space_group_name_H-M   'P 1'
#
loop_
_entity.id
_entity.type
_entity.pdbx_description
1 polymer ?
#
loop_
_entity_poly.entity_id
_entity_poly.type
_entity_poly.pdbx_seq_one_letter_code
_entity_poly.pdbx_strand_id
1 'polypeptide(L)'
;MSRSFEIVTESAASVDQIHAAFVREDYWRDRVAGDGSSTLDSLRVDADGVVDVQITQHLGRQILPALVANFVPGDLKLVYRETWRPTGDGTVRGQSRVLASGGLGSTRAENWLTPTGAASQLRATGKVEVKIPLVGGKLEKSIGSSLEASIPATLRYTTRWIAEHT
;
A
#
# COMPACT_ATOMS: atom_id res chain seq x y z
N MET A 1 -13.94 7.29 -13.22
CA MET A 1 -14.28 5.84 -13.18
C MET A 1 -14.00 5.30 -11.79
N SER A 2 -14.73 4.27 -11.36
CA SER A 2 -14.42 3.55 -10.12
C SER A 2 -14.44 2.05 -10.31
N ARG A 3 -13.51 1.35 -9.67
CA ARG A 3 -13.39 -0.11 -9.72
C ARG A 3 -13.16 -0.67 -8.33
N SER A 4 -13.93 -1.69 -7.96
CA SER A 4 -13.68 -2.47 -6.75
C SER A 4 -12.65 -3.57 -7.05
N PHE A 5 -11.92 -3.99 -6.03
CA PHE A 5 -11.00 -5.11 -6.11
C PHE A 5 -11.02 -5.93 -4.83
N GLU A 6 -10.64 -7.18 -4.98
CA GLU A 6 -10.34 -8.09 -3.89
C GLU A 6 -9.06 -8.84 -4.24
N ILE A 7 -8.11 -8.86 -3.32
CA ILE A 7 -6.81 -9.49 -3.49
C ILE A 7 -6.58 -10.37 -2.26
N VAL A 8 -6.19 -11.61 -2.49
CA VAL A 8 -5.77 -12.55 -1.46
C VAL A 8 -4.36 -13.00 -1.80
N THR A 9 -3.46 -12.91 -0.83
CA THR A 9 -2.06 -13.32 -0.99
C THR A 9 -1.55 -13.93 0.31
N GLU A 10 -0.64 -14.89 0.19
CA GLU A 10 -0.09 -15.61 1.34
C GLU A 10 1.35 -15.17 1.62
N SER A 11 1.79 -15.37 2.86
CA SER A 11 3.14 -15.10 3.34
C SER A 11 3.61 -16.26 4.20
N ALA A 12 4.86 -16.68 4.03
CA ALA A 12 5.47 -17.66 4.92
C ALA A 12 5.70 -17.12 6.34
N ALA A 13 5.76 -15.79 6.51
CA ALA A 13 5.82 -15.15 7.82
C ALA A 13 4.44 -15.19 8.50
N SER A 14 4.45 -15.46 9.80
CA SER A 14 3.26 -15.44 10.66
C SER A 14 2.67 -14.03 10.82
N VAL A 15 1.43 -13.96 11.30
CA VAL A 15 0.76 -12.68 11.61
C VAL A 15 1.60 -11.84 12.58
N ASP A 16 2.11 -12.47 13.64
CA ASP A 16 2.90 -11.79 14.68
C ASP A 16 4.22 -11.26 14.12
N GLN A 17 4.91 -12.01 13.26
CA GLN A 17 6.14 -11.54 12.62
C GLN A 17 5.90 -10.33 11.71
N ILE A 18 4.80 -10.33 10.95
CA ILE A 18 4.44 -9.19 10.09
C ILE A 18 4.07 -7.97 10.93
N HIS A 19 3.28 -8.15 11.99
CA HIS A 19 2.94 -7.05 12.90
C HIS A 19 4.19 -6.50 13.61
N ALA A 20 5.08 -7.38 14.08
CA ALA A 20 6.35 -7.01 14.68
C ALA A 20 7.27 -6.24 13.71
N ALA A 21 7.20 -6.53 12.40
CA ALA A 21 7.88 -5.70 11.40
C ALA A 21 7.21 -4.32 11.26
N PHE A 22 5.87 -4.26 11.24
CA PHE A 22 5.13 -3.01 11.06
C PHE A 22 5.30 -2.01 12.20
N VAL A 23 5.62 -2.46 13.42
CA VAL A 23 5.91 -1.55 14.54
C VAL A 23 7.32 -0.95 14.47
N ARG A 24 8.19 -1.42 13.57
CA ARG A 24 9.58 -0.96 13.48
C ARG A 24 9.77 0.10 12.40
N GLU A 25 10.48 1.17 12.74
CA GLU A 25 10.74 2.27 11.81
C GLU A 25 11.71 1.89 10.68
N ASP A 26 12.69 1.04 10.95
CA ASP A 26 13.66 0.57 9.96
C ASP A 26 12.98 -0.19 8.81
N TYR A 27 12.01 -1.06 9.11
CA TYR A 27 11.18 -1.73 8.11
C TYR A 27 10.55 -0.73 7.13
N TRP A 28 9.94 0.34 7.65
CA TRP A 28 9.28 1.34 6.82
C TRP A 28 10.28 2.17 6.02
N ARG A 29 11.42 2.52 6.61
CA ARG A 29 12.51 3.22 5.91
C ARG A 29 13.07 2.39 4.76
N ASP A 30 13.31 1.11 4.98
CA ASP A 30 13.80 0.20 3.93
C ASP A 30 12.74 -0.01 2.84
N ARG A 31 11.46 -0.17 3.25
CA ARG A 31 10.33 -0.33 2.32
C ARG A 31 10.22 0.84 1.35
N VAL A 32 10.37 2.08 1.83
CA VAL A 32 10.32 3.28 0.97
C VAL A 32 11.64 3.49 0.22
N ALA A 33 12.80 3.12 0.78
CA ALA A 33 14.08 3.26 0.09
C ALA A 33 14.14 2.39 -1.17
N GLY A 34 13.51 1.22 -1.16
CA GLY A 34 13.49 0.28 -2.28
C GLY A 34 12.82 0.80 -3.56
N ASP A 35 11.98 1.84 -3.47
CA ASP A 35 11.33 2.43 -4.64
C ASP A 35 12.06 3.66 -5.23
N GLY A 36 13.02 4.23 -4.47
CA GLY A 36 13.85 5.36 -4.90
C GLY A 36 13.13 6.70 -5.08
N SER A 37 11.83 6.77 -4.76
CA SER A 37 11.03 7.99 -4.94
C SER A 37 10.02 8.26 -3.83
N SER A 38 10.01 7.47 -2.76
CA SER A 38 9.13 7.66 -1.61
C SER A 38 9.84 8.15 -0.36
N THR A 39 9.09 8.84 0.48
CA THR A 39 9.48 9.29 1.81
C THR A 39 8.57 8.68 2.86
N LEU A 40 9.15 8.27 3.98
CA LEU A 40 8.41 7.99 5.21
C LEU A 40 8.11 9.33 5.90
N ASP A 41 6.86 9.77 5.85
CA ASP A 41 6.47 11.07 6.41
C ASP A 41 6.28 10.99 7.93
N SER A 42 5.69 9.89 8.42
CA SER A 42 5.53 9.64 9.84
C SER A 42 5.24 8.17 10.13
N LEU A 43 5.67 7.69 11.29
CA LEU A 43 5.26 6.43 11.90
C LEU A 43 4.84 6.72 13.34
N ARG A 44 3.68 6.20 13.76
CA ARG A 44 3.23 6.20 15.15
C ARG A 44 2.82 4.79 15.53
N VAL A 45 3.25 4.35 16.70
CA VAL A 45 2.81 3.10 17.31
C VAL A 45 2.29 3.45 18.69
N ASP A 46 1.04 3.08 18.99
CA ASP A 46 0.45 3.31 20.32
C ASP A 46 0.71 2.15 21.30
N ALA A 47 0.24 2.31 22.54
CA ALA A 47 0.44 1.33 23.60
C ALA A 47 -0.26 -0.01 23.32
N ASP A 48 -1.28 -0.03 22.47
CA ASP A 48 -2.02 -1.23 22.07
C ASP A 48 -1.40 -1.89 20.82
N GLY A 49 -0.27 -1.36 20.32
CA GLY A 49 0.42 -1.86 19.13
C GLY A 49 -0.26 -1.46 17.83
N VAL A 50 -1.16 -0.46 17.84
CA VAL A 50 -1.72 0.10 16.62
C VAL A 50 -0.67 0.92 15.90
N VAL A 51 -0.43 0.59 14.65
CA VAL A 51 0.49 1.30 13.76
C VAL A 51 -0.30 2.28 12.90
N ASP A 52 0.07 3.55 12.87
CA ASP A 52 -0.37 4.55 11.90
C ASP A 52 0.85 5.09 11.15
N VAL A 53 0.90 4.88 9.84
CA VAL A 53 2.02 5.26 9.00
C VAL A 53 1.55 6.11 7.83
N GLN A 54 2.36 7.10 7.47
CA GLN A 54 2.16 7.93 6.31
C GLN A 54 3.41 7.92 5.43
N ILE A 55 3.21 7.68 4.14
CA ILE A 55 4.26 7.63 3.13
C ILE A 55 3.84 8.53 1.97
N THR A 56 4.77 9.32 1.44
CA THR A 56 4.55 10.04 0.18
C THR A 56 5.43 9.45 -0.91
N GLN A 57 4.82 8.93 -1.96
CA GLN A 57 5.53 8.51 -3.17
C GLN A 57 5.48 9.64 -4.20
N HIS A 58 6.66 10.02 -4.70
CA HIS A 58 6.78 10.96 -5.81
C HIS A 58 6.78 10.19 -7.12
N LEU A 59 5.81 10.50 -7.97
CA LEU A 59 5.70 9.96 -9.32
C LEU A 59 6.23 11.01 -10.30
N GLY A 60 7.29 10.66 -11.01
CA GLY A 60 7.84 11.52 -12.05
C GLY A 60 6.83 11.74 -13.19
N ARG A 61 6.93 12.90 -13.85
CA ARG A 61 6.05 13.29 -14.97
C ARG A 61 6.02 12.28 -16.12
N GLN A 62 7.09 11.51 -16.31
CA GLN A 62 7.20 10.48 -17.34
C GLN A 62 6.22 9.31 -17.18
N ILE A 63 5.66 9.12 -15.98
CA ILE A 63 4.73 8.01 -15.68
C ILE A 63 3.30 8.38 -16.15
N LEU A 64 3.01 9.67 -16.30
CA LEU A 64 1.73 10.12 -16.84
C LEU A 64 1.74 10.01 -18.36
N PRO A 65 0.67 9.49 -18.98
CA PRO A 65 0.49 9.64 -20.41
C PRO A 65 0.58 11.11 -20.80
N ALA A 66 1.25 11.41 -21.91
CA ALA A 66 1.55 12.78 -22.35
C ALA A 66 0.32 13.70 -22.38
N LEU A 67 -0.86 13.14 -22.66
CA LEU A 67 -2.12 13.87 -22.72
C LEU A 67 -2.62 14.35 -21.34
N VAL A 68 -2.21 13.68 -20.26
CA VAL A 68 -2.61 14.01 -18.88
C VAL A 68 -1.57 14.91 -18.20
N ALA A 69 -0.31 14.86 -18.63
CA ALA A 69 0.78 15.65 -18.06
C ALA A 69 0.48 17.17 -18.05
N ASN A 70 -0.26 17.68 -19.04
CA ASN A 70 -0.66 19.09 -19.12
C ASN A 70 -1.73 19.50 -18.09
N PHE A 71 -2.46 18.56 -17.50
CA PHE A 71 -3.53 18.83 -16.54
C PHE A 71 -3.07 18.73 -15.08
N VAL A 72 -1.81 18.31 -14.84
CA VAL A 72 -1.25 18.13 -13.49
C VAL A 72 -0.25 19.26 -13.21
N PRO A 73 -0.62 20.29 -12.44
CA PRO A 73 0.34 21.30 -12.02
C PRO A 73 1.35 20.67 -11.04
N GLY A 74 2.62 20.67 -11.43
CA GLY A 74 3.74 20.14 -10.63
C GLY A 74 4.03 18.65 -10.81
N ASP A 75 4.62 18.05 -9.77
CA ASP A 75 4.92 16.62 -9.69
C ASP A 75 3.71 15.85 -9.16
N LEU A 76 3.42 14.70 -9.78
CA LEU A 76 2.39 13.80 -9.27
C LEU A 76 2.90 13.15 -7.99
N LYS A 77 2.07 13.13 -6.94
CA LYS A 77 2.40 12.47 -5.68
C LYS A 77 1.25 11.57 -5.26
N LEU A 78 1.59 10.43 -4.66
CA LEU A 78 0.65 9.56 -3.98
C LEU A 78 0.93 9.62 -2.48
N VAL A 79 -0.06 10.04 -1.70
CA VAL A 79 0.02 10.01 -0.23
C VAL A 79 -0.69 8.76 0.26
N TYR A 80 0.08 7.84 0.82
CA TYR A 80 -0.38 6.61 1.45
C TYR A 80 -0.56 6.85 2.94
N ARG A 81 -1.68 6.37 3.47
CA ARG A 81 -1.88 6.21 4.91
C ARG A 81 -2.30 4.78 5.17
N GLU A 82 -1.57 4.10 6.03
CA GLU A 82 -1.92 2.77 6.48
C GLU A 82 -2.11 2.78 8.00
N THR A 83 -3.14 2.08 8.47
CA THR A 83 -3.36 1.81 9.90
C THR A 83 -3.46 0.31 10.09
N TRP A 84 -2.71 -0.27 11.03
CA TRP A 84 -2.73 -1.71 11.33
C TRP A 84 -2.98 -1.92 12.81
N ARG A 85 -3.99 -2.74 13.14
CA ARG A 85 -4.47 -2.98 14.51
C ARG A 85 -4.52 -4.46 14.81
N PRO A 86 -3.77 -4.97 15.79
CA PRO A 86 -4.04 -6.28 16.38
C PRO A 86 -5.47 -6.33 16.94
N THR A 87 -6.15 -7.46 16.79
CA THR A 87 -7.53 -7.65 17.29
C THR A 87 -7.61 -8.53 18.53
N GLY A 88 -6.48 -9.06 19.01
CA GLY A 88 -6.40 -9.92 20.19
C GLY A 88 -6.78 -11.39 19.94
N ASP A 89 -7.29 -11.73 18.76
CA ASP A 89 -7.62 -13.10 18.33
C ASP A 89 -6.54 -13.73 17.43
N GLY A 90 -5.32 -13.19 17.46
CA GLY A 90 -4.22 -13.62 16.60
C GLY A 90 -4.34 -13.11 15.15
N THR A 91 -5.20 -12.12 14.90
CA THR A 91 -5.32 -11.45 13.59
C THR A 91 -4.95 -9.97 13.69
N VAL A 92 -4.68 -9.36 12.52
CA VAL A 92 -4.45 -7.91 12.39
C VAL A 92 -5.41 -7.35 11.33
N ARG A 93 -6.14 -6.30 11.70
CA ARG A 93 -6.99 -5.52 10.79
C ARG A 93 -6.21 -4.33 10.28
N GLY A 94 -6.26 -4.08 8.98
CA GLY A 94 -5.62 -2.93 8.34
C GLY A 94 -6.61 -2.03 7.61
N GLN A 95 -6.28 -0.75 7.50
CA GLN A 95 -6.94 0.21 6.62
C GLN A 95 -5.87 0.91 5.80
N SER A 96 -6.05 0.96 4.49
CA SER A 96 -5.13 1.67 3.59
C SER A 96 -5.89 2.71 2.80
N ARG A 97 -5.35 3.91 2.71
CA ARG A 97 -5.86 4.98 1.86
C ARG A 97 -4.73 5.56 1.02
N VAL A 98 -5.00 5.78 -0.25
CA VAL A 98 -4.08 6.46 -1.17
C VAL A 98 -4.79 7.65 -1.77
N LEU A 99 -4.12 8.80 -1.79
CA LEU A 99 -4.59 10.01 -2.45
C LEU A 99 -3.59 10.46 -3.49
N ALA A 100 -4.03 10.61 -4.74
CA ALA A 100 -3.24 11.28 -5.76
C ALA A 100 -3.37 12.80 -5.63
N SER A 101 -2.25 13.51 -5.75
CA SER A 101 -2.21 14.98 -5.78
C SER A 101 -3.14 15.54 -6.88
N GLY A 102 -3.62 16.77 -6.69
CA GLY A 102 -4.56 17.41 -7.63
C GLY A 102 -5.96 16.78 -7.65
N GLY A 103 -6.27 15.84 -6.75
CA GLY A 103 -7.56 15.17 -6.71
C GLY A 103 -7.79 14.21 -7.88
N LEU A 104 -6.72 13.73 -8.51
CA LEU A 104 -6.77 12.93 -9.73
C LEU A 104 -7.27 11.50 -9.49
N GLY A 105 -7.23 11.04 -8.24
CA GLY A 105 -7.74 9.75 -7.85
C GLY A 105 -7.51 9.44 -6.38
N SER A 106 -8.14 8.36 -5.93
CA SER A 106 -7.99 7.85 -4.58
C SER A 106 -8.28 6.37 -4.51
N THR A 107 -7.66 5.69 -3.56
CA THR A 107 -7.97 4.30 -3.23
C THR A 107 -8.27 4.19 -1.75
N ARG A 108 -9.22 3.33 -1.38
CA ARG A 108 -9.41 2.86 0.00
C ARG A 108 -9.49 1.35 0.00
N ALA A 109 -8.81 0.71 0.94
CA ALA A 109 -8.87 -0.72 1.19
C ALA A 109 -9.01 -0.99 2.69
N GLU A 110 -9.76 -2.04 2.99
CA GLU A 110 -9.75 -2.72 4.28
C GLU A 110 -8.93 -4.00 4.10
N ASN A 111 -8.12 -4.33 5.11
CA ASN A 111 -7.18 -5.44 5.07
C ASN A 111 -7.38 -6.36 6.28
N TRP A 112 -7.17 -7.66 6.07
CA TRP A 112 -7.21 -8.68 7.11
C TRP A 112 -6.00 -9.56 6.95
N LEU A 113 -5.17 -9.60 7.98
CA LEU A 113 -4.05 -10.52 8.08
C LEU A 113 -4.42 -11.61 9.08
N THR A 114 -4.60 -12.83 8.58
CA THR A 114 -5.10 -13.98 9.37
C THR A 114 -4.11 -15.13 9.32
N PRO A 115 -4.04 -15.96 10.39
CA PRO A 115 -3.13 -17.09 10.43
C PRO A 115 -3.55 -18.21 9.45
N THR A 116 -2.56 -18.88 8.87
CA THR A 116 -2.72 -20.10 8.06
C THR A 116 -1.69 -21.13 8.52
N GLY A 117 -1.96 -21.78 9.66
CA GLY A 117 -0.95 -22.62 10.33
C GLY A 117 0.18 -21.75 10.88
N ALA A 118 1.43 -22.03 10.48
CA ALA A 118 2.60 -21.20 10.83
C ALA A 118 2.79 -19.97 9.90
N ALA A 119 2.04 -19.92 8.79
CA ALA A 119 2.07 -18.85 7.81
C ALA A 119 0.93 -17.85 8.06
N SER A 120 0.77 -16.89 7.16
CA SER A 120 -0.36 -15.96 7.17
C SER A 120 -0.93 -15.72 5.77
N GLN A 121 -2.16 -15.22 5.75
CA GLN A 121 -2.85 -14.75 4.56
C GLN A 121 -3.31 -13.32 4.75
N LEU A 122 -3.00 -12.46 3.77
CA LEU A 122 -3.51 -11.11 3.66
C LEU A 122 -4.65 -11.09 2.64
N ARG A 123 -5.85 -10.71 3.11
CA ARG A 123 -6.98 -10.34 2.26
C ARG A 123 -7.13 -8.83 2.25
N ALA A 124 -7.18 -8.22 1.08
CA ALA A 124 -7.41 -6.80 0.88
C ALA A 124 -8.64 -6.61 -0.02
N THR A 125 -9.63 -5.86 0.43
CA THR A 125 -10.77 -5.46 -0.40
C THR A 125 -10.94 -3.97 -0.37
N GLY A 126 -11.20 -3.38 -1.53
CA GLY A 126 -11.21 -1.95 -1.67
C GLY A 126 -11.82 -1.44 -2.96
N LYS A 127 -11.75 -0.13 -3.09
CA LYS A 127 -12.24 0.61 -4.25
C LYS A 127 -11.21 1.66 -4.65
N VAL A 128 -10.90 1.70 -5.93
CA VAL A 128 -10.14 2.77 -6.58
C VAL A 128 -11.10 3.69 -7.34
N GLU A 129 -10.85 4.99 -7.24
CA GLU A 129 -11.54 6.05 -7.97
C GLU A 129 -10.52 6.86 -8.74
N VAL A 130 -10.73 7.01 -10.05
CA VAL A 130 -9.88 7.82 -10.94
C VAL A 130 -10.75 8.92 -11.52
N LYS A 131 -10.31 10.17 -11.36
CA LYS A 131 -11.04 11.39 -11.72
C LYS A 131 -10.49 12.08 -12.97
N ILE A 132 -9.40 11.57 -13.54
CA ILE A 132 -8.88 12.05 -14.82
C ILE A 132 -9.80 11.56 -15.95
N PRO A 133 -10.16 12.39 -16.94
CA PRO A 133 -10.82 11.93 -18.15
C PRO A 133 -9.91 10.93 -18.88
N LEU A 134 -10.31 9.66 -18.90
CA LEU A 134 -9.50 8.54 -19.37
C LEU A 134 -9.54 8.51 -20.89
N VAL A 135 -8.54 9.13 -21.51
CA VAL A 135 -8.41 9.13 -22.96
C VAL A 135 -7.72 7.84 -23.39
N GLY A 136 -8.47 6.75 -23.37
CA GLY A 136 -8.05 5.43 -23.85
C GLY A 136 -7.92 4.38 -22.75
N GLY A 137 -8.56 3.22 -22.95
CA GLY A 137 -8.59 2.10 -21.99
C GLY A 137 -7.23 1.47 -21.64
N LYS A 138 -6.11 1.96 -22.21
CA LYS A 138 -4.75 1.53 -21.83
C LYS A 138 -4.35 2.04 -20.45
N LEU A 139 -4.65 3.31 -20.12
CA LEU A 139 -4.33 3.88 -18.80
C LEU A 139 -5.17 3.19 -17.71
N GLU A 140 -6.44 2.95 -17.98
CA GLU A 140 -7.34 2.23 -17.07
C GLU A 140 -6.84 0.81 -16.76
N LYS A 141 -6.46 0.05 -17.80
CA LYS A 141 -5.88 -1.29 -17.64
C LYS A 141 -4.58 -1.25 -16.83
N SER A 142 -3.70 -0.30 -17.12
CA SER A 142 -2.42 -0.16 -16.41
C SER A 142 -2.61 0.13 -14.91
N ILE A 143 -3.54 1.03 -14.55
CA ILE A 143 -3.86 1.31 -13.15
C ILE A 143 -4.40 0.07 -12.45
N GLY A 144 -5.34 -0.65 -13.09
CA GLY A 144 -5.89 -1.89 -12.55
C GLY A 144 -4.82 -2.95 -12.30
N SER A 145 -3.98 -3.24 -13.31
CA SER A 145 -2.90 -4.22 -13.21
C SER A 145 -1.84 -3.82 -12.18
N SER A 146 -1.55 -2.52 -12.04
CA SER A 146 -0.59 -2.04 -11.03
C SER A 146 -1.11 -2.28 -9.61
N LEU A 147 -2.40 -2.06 -9.36
CA LEU A 147 -3.00 -2.34 -8.05
C LEU A 147 -2.99 -3.84 -7.74
N GLU A 148 -3.41 -4.67 -8.69
CA GLU A 148 -3.41 -6.14 -8.56
C GLU A 148 -1.99 -6.70 -8.27
N ALA A 149 -0.95 -6.09 -8.81
CA ALA A 149 0.43 -6.51 -8.57
C ALA A 149 1.05 -5.94 -7.27
N SER A 150 0.63 -4.76 -6.83
CA SER A 150 1.29 -4.01 -5.75
C SER A 150 1.16 -4.63 -4.36
N ILE A 151 -0.04 -5.14 -4.01
CA ILE A 151 -0.29 -5.72 -2.68
C ILE A 151 0.49 -7.03 -2.50
N PRO A 152 0.46 -8.00 -3.44
CA PRO A 152 1.29 -9.20 -3.34
C PRO A 152 2.79 -8.88 -3.33
N ALA A 153 3.23 -7.88 -4.11
CA ALA A 153 4.64 -7.46 -4.11
C ALA A 153 5.07 -6.89 -2.75
N THR A 154 4.22 -6.06 -2.14
CA THR A 154 4.45 -5.51 -0.79
C THR A 154 4.57 -6.64 0.23
N LEU A 155 3.63 -7.59 0.26
CA LEU A 155 3.68 -8.67 1.22
C LEU A 155 4.94 -9.54 1.03
N ARG A 156 5.32 -9.85 -0.21
CA ARG A 156 6.57 -10.57 -0.49
C ARG A 156 7.80 -9.81 -0.02
N TYR A 157 7.84 -8.49 -0.20
CA TYR A 157 8.90 -7.65 0.33
C TYR A 157 8.97 -7.78 1.85
N THR A 158 7.83 -7.66 2.55
CA THR A 158 7.74 -7.83 4.00
C THR A 158 8.25 -9.19 4.45
N THR A 159 7.81 -10.28 3.81
CA THR A 159 8.26 -11.65 4.13
C THR A 159 9.77 -11.79 4.02
N ARG A 160 10.37 -11.25 2.95
CA ARG A 160 11.82 -11.29 2.76
C ARG A 160 12.55 -10.43 3.79
N TRP A 161 12.08 -9.21 4.02
CA TRP A 161 12.69 -8.30 4.99
C TRP A 161 12.71 -8.92 6.38
N ILE A 162 11.62 -9.59 6.80
CA ILE A 162 11.57 -10.36 8.05
C ILE A 162 12.67 -11.42 8.05
N ALA A 163 12.77 -12.25 7.01
CA ALA A 163 13.80 -13.31 6.95
C ALA A 163 15.25 -12.78 7.04
N GLU A 164 15.49 -11.53 6.65
CA GLU A 164 16.80 -10.87 6.70
C GLU A 164 17.07 -10.15 8.04
N HIS A 165 16.03 -9.91 8.86
CA HIS A 165 16.08 -9.10 10.08
C HIS A 165 15.48 -9.79 11.32
N THR A 166 15.37 -11.14 11.27
CA THR A 166 14.97 -11.99 12.39
C THR A 166 16.17 -12.64 13.05
#